data_AF-A0A013T917-F1
#
_entry.id   AF-A0A013T917-F1
#
_cell.length_a   1.000
_cell.length_b   1.000
_cell.length_c   1.000
_cell.angle_alpha   90.00
_cell.angle_beta   90.00
_cell.angle_gamma   90.00
#
_symmetry.space_group_name_H-M   'P 1'
#
loop_
_entity.id
_entity.type
_entity.pdbx_description
1 polymer ?
#
loop_
_entity_poly.entity_id
_entity_poly.type
_entity_poly.pdbx_seq_one_letter_code
_entity_poly.pdbx_strand_id
1 'polypeptide(L)'
;MSMSENEITPGNSDRRDPDVELDSMNDLPEPQEKKSRWKPLLIWLIPLIALLIALSLAIKALLSHGPTIDVSFRTAEGLVAGKTTVRYKQVDIGVVRQIDLSEDRSHVIARIDLRKDASNFAAKDSRFWVVRPRIGTSGVSGIDTLLSGSYIEVDGGKSEEKKLEFTGLEIPPVITSDVPGKEFFLNADDLGSLDVGSPIYYRRINVGQITAYKLSNDGKTVELQTFIRAPYDKFVTTDARFWQASGIDVSLNASGFSLDTQSLASIVAGGIAFGIPESSRATTAANHSRFNLWDSKSEALKDPDGQPRGVIMYFDHSLRGLSVGAPIDFMGIEIGNVKSINAEFYNNYKQIRMRVEAVIYPSRVENGQALNPNSNIFKDFVEHGWRAQMRTGNLLTGSKLYSPR
;
A
#
# COMPACT_ATOMS: atom_id res chain seq x y z
N MET A 1 50.45 97.64 0.38
CA MET A 1 51.03 96.73 -0.64
C MET A 1 50.12 96.80 -1.86
N SER A 2 50.50 97.29 -3.06
CA SER A 2 51.81 97.19 -3.77
C SER A 2 52.20 95.72 -3.93
N MET A 3 52.35 95.06 -5.08
CA MET A 3 52.56 95.44 -6.50
C MET A 3 52.16 94.20 -7.39
N SER A 4 52.07 94.18 -8.73
CA SER A 4 52.31 95.14 -9.83
C SER A 4 51.55 94.68 -11.10
N GLU A 5 51.17 95.66 -11.93
CA GLU A 5 50.92 95.73 -13.41
C GLU A 5 50.62 94.50 -14.32
N ASN A 6 49.64 94.56 -15.25
CA ASN A 6 49.40 95.40 -16.47
C ASN A 6 50.11 94.86 -17.74
N GLU A 7 49.38 94.44 -18.80
CA GLU A 7 48.97 95.22 -20.01
C GLU A 7 50.10 95.36 -21.07
N ILE A 8 49.90 95.46 -22.40
CA ILE A 8 48.73 95.53 -23.31
C ILE A 8 49.08 94.85 -24.66
N THR A 9 48.02 94.53 -25.41
CA THR A 9 47.84 94.12 -26.82
C THR A 9 48.37 95.14 -27.89
N PRO A 10 47.85 95.24 -29.14
CA PRO A 10 48.26 94.49 -30.35
C PRO A 10 48.81 95.39 -31.50
N GLY A 11 49.15 94.80 -32.66
CA GLY A 11 49.42 95.55 -33.91
C GLY A 11 49.42 94.69 -35.17
N ASN A 12 48.64 95.06 -36.18
CA ASN A 12 48.42 94.35 -37.45
C ASN A 12 48.81 95.23 -38.65
N SER A 13 49.48 94.69 -39.68
CA SER A 13 49.22 95.02 -41.11
C SER A 13 50.18 94.35 -42.12
N ASP A 14 49.61 93.48 -42.94
CA ASP A 14 49.60 93.47 -44.42
C ASP A 14 50.89 93.67 -45.30
N ARG A 15 50.98 92.78 -46.31
CA ARG A 15 51.42 92.98 -47.72
C ARG A 15 52.92 92.95 -48.17
N ARG A 16 53.31 91.85 -48.83
CA ARG A 16 53.71 91.70 -50.27
C ARG A 16 54.84 90.69 -50.51
N ASP A 17 54.64 89.80 -51.50
CA ASP A 17 55.72 89.06 -52.19
C ASP A 17 56.55 89.99 -53.09
N PRO A 18 57.75 89.55 -53.51
CA PRO A 18 57.86 88.99 -54.87
C PRO A 18 58.76 87.74 -55.01
N ASP A 19 58.63 87.07 -56.16
CA ASP A 19 59.29 85.82 -56.55
C ASP A 19 60.82 85.88 -56.64
N VAL A 20 61.49 84.77 -56.28
CA VAL A 20 62.79 84.36 -56.86
C VAL A 20 62.84 82.82 -56.95
N GLU A 21 62.92 82.28 -58.17
CA GLU A 21 63.30 80.87 -58.42
C GLU A 21 64.78 80.66 -58.03
N LEU A 22 65.09 79.56 -57.31
CA LEU A 22 66.43 78.99 -57.31
C LEU A 22 66.38 77.46 -57.14
N ASP A 23 67.13 76.81 -58.02
CA ASP A 23 67.10 75.41 -58.41
C ASP A 23 67.60 74.39 -57.35
N SER A 24 67.11 73.15 -57.48
CA SER A 24 67.72 71.87 -57.08
C SER A 24 67.73 71.39 -55.61
N MET A 25 67.60 70.06 -55.49
CA MET A 25 67.82 69.18 -54.32
C MET A 25 66.77 69.12 -53.20
N ASN A 26 65.78 68.22 -53.36
CA ASN A 26 65.89 66.92 -52.69
C ASN A 26 64.89 65.89 -53.24
N ASP A 27 65.42 64.78 -53.75
CA ASP A 27 64.68 63.59 -54.13
C ASP A 27 64.30 62.82 -52.85
N LEU A 28 63.03 62.90 -52.44
CA LEU A 28 62.48 62.16 -51.30
C LEU A 28 61.29 61.33 -51.80
N PRO A 29 61.27 60.00 -51.57
CA PRO A 29 60.20 59.15 -52.10
C PRO A 29 58.87 59.48 -51.43
N GLU A 30 57.82 59.64 -52.24
CA GLU A 30 56.46 59.81 -51.73
C GLU A 30 56.09 58.68 -50.74
N PRO A 31 55.56 59.00 -49.55
CA PRO A 31 55.17 57.97 -48.59
C PRO A 31 53.96 57.21 -49.12
N GLN A 32 54.18 56.01 -49.63
CA GLN A 32 53.09 55.10 -49.96
C GLN A 32 52.35 54.68 -48.69
N GLU A 33 51.23 55.35 -48.39
CA GLU A 33 50.23 54.87 -47.45
C GLU A 33 49.72 53.51 -47.93
N LYS A 34 50.33 52.45 -47.40
CA LYS A 34 49.87 51.08 -47.58
C LYS A 34 48.58 50.93 -46.77
N LYS A 35 47.45 51.37 -47.34
CA LYS A 35 46.10 51.23 -46.77
C LYS A 35 45.79 49.76 -46.52
N SER A 36 46.17 49.34 -45.31
CA SER A 36 46.06 47.97 -44.84
C SER A 36 44.58 47.65 -44.66
N ARG A 37 43.99 46.95 -45.64
CA ARG A 37 42.59 46.50 -45.61
C ARG A 37 42.42 45.33 -44.64
N TRP A 38 42.86 45.49 -43.40
CA TRP A 38 42.46 44.60 -42.32
C TRP A 38 40.98 44.87 -42.04
N LYS A 39 40.17 43.88 -42.37
CA LYS A 39 38.71 44.02 -42.46
C LYS A 39 38.14 44.39 -41.09
N PRO A 40 37.17 45.32 -40.98
CA PRO A 40 36.53 45.69 -39.71
C PRO A 40 35.80 44.52 -39.01
N LEU A 41 35.69 43.36 -39.68
CA LEU A 41 35.20 42.10 -39.13
C LEU A 41 35.95 41.61 -37.88
N LEU A 42 37.22 41.97 -37.67
CA LEU A 42 37.97 41.51 -36.50
C LEU A 42 37.42 42.10 -35.19
N ILE A 43 36.91 43.34 -35.23
CA ILE A 43 36.31 44.04 -34.07
C ILE A 43 34.96 43.40 -33.71
N TRP A 44 34.21 42.91 -34.71
CA TRP A 44 32.92 42.24 -34.52
C TRP A 44 33.05 40.78 -34.03
N LEU A 45 34.25 40.20 -34.09
CA LEU A 45 34.53 38.86 -33.58
C LEU A 45 34.36 38.77 -32.06
N ILE A 46 34.76 39.82 -31.32
CA ILE A 46 34.71 39.84 -29.85
C ILE A 46 33.25 39.82 -29.33
N PRO A 47 32.33 40.69 -29.80
CA PRO A 47 30.90 40.59 -29.47
C PRO A 47 30.28 39.24 -29.83
N LEU A 48 30.63 38.65 -30.98
CA LEU A 48 30.12 37.34 -31.40
C LEU A 48 30.59 36.22 -30.45
N ILE A 49 31.86 36.23 -30.06
CA ILE A 49 32.40 35.26 -29.10
C ILE A 49 31.76 35.46 -27.71
N ALA A 50 31.59 36.71 -27.26
CA ALA A 50 30.90 37.01 -26.00
C ALA A 50 29.43 36.52 -26.01
N LEU A 51 28.72 36.71 -27.13
CA LEU A 51 27.37 36.19 -27.33
C LEU A 51 27.34 34.66 -27.28
N LEU A 52 28.27 33.98 -27.93
CA LEU A 52 28.38 32.51 -27.91
C LEU A 52 28.72 31.97 -26.52
N ILE A 53 29.57 32.66 -25.76
CA ILE A 53 29.87 32.31 -24.35
C ILE A 53 28.64 32.52 -23.48
N ALA A 54 27.94 33.66 -23.60
CA ALA A 54 26.71 33.93 -22.86
C ALA A 54 25.61 32.90 -23.18
N LEU A 55 25.42 32.56 -24.46
CA LEU A 55 24.49 31.53 -24.90
C LEU A 55 24.90 30.14 -24.38
N SER A 56 26.20 29.81 -24.39
CA SER A 56 26.70 28.55 -23.83
C SER A 56 26.49 28.44 -22.32
N LEU A 57 26.70 29.54 -21.58
CA LEU A 57 26.44 29.61 -20.14
C LEU A 57 24.94 29.52 -19.83
N ALA A 58 24.08 30.19 -20.60
CA ALA A 58 22.63 30.07 -20.48
C ALA A 58 22.14 28.64 -20.75
N ILE A 59 22.60 28.02 -21.84
CA ILE A 59 22.29 26.62 -22.16
C ILE A 59 22.80 25.67 -21.05
N LYS A 60 24.02 25.87 -20.54
CA LYS A 60 24.54 25.11 -19.40
C LYS A 60 23.69 25.28 -18.14
N ALA A 61 23.26 26.50 -17.83
CA ALA A 61 22.43 26.80 -16.66
C ALA A 61 21.04 26.14 -16.75
N LEU A 62 20.38 26.18 -17.92
CA LEU A 62 19.13 25.45 -18.13
C LEU A 62 19.33 23.93 -18.07
N LEU A 63 20.43 23.40 -18.61
CA LEU A 63 20.72 21.96 -18.63
C LEU A 63 21.33 21.42 -17.33
N SER A 64 21.70 22.26 -16.34
CA SER A 64 22.33 21.81 -15.08
C SER A 64 21.34 21.59 -13.95
N HIS A 65 20.17 22.22 -13.98
CA HIS A 65 19.13 22.06 -12.98
C HIS A 65 18.18 20.91 -13.36
N GLY A 66 17.59 20.24 -12.36
CA GLY A 66 16.50 19.30 -12.60
C GLY A 66 15.15 20.03 -12.70
N PRO A 67 14.06 19.29 -12.93
CA PRO A 67 12.72 19.87 -12.98
C PRO A 67 12.31 20.44 -11.62
N THR A 68 11.66 21.61 -11.64
CA THR A 68 10.87 22.10 -10.51
C THR A 68 9.47 21.47 -10.60
N ILE A 69 8.99 20.92 -9.49
CA ILE A 69 7.63 20.35 -9.35
C ILE A 69 6.86 21.10 -8.24
N ASP A 70 5.55 21.21 -8.38
CA ASP A 70 4.66 21.81 -7.39
C ASP A 70 3.83 20.69 -6.72
N VAL A 71 3.95 20.53 -5.40
CA VAL A 71 3.29 19.47 -4.63
C VAL A 71 2.32 20.10 -3.62
N SER A 72 1.04 19.74 -3.74
CA SER A 72 -0.02 20.24 -2.86
C SER A 72 -0.13 19.43 -1.57
N PHE A 73 -0.16 20.10 -0.41
CA PHE A 73 -0.36 19.50 0.91
C PHE A 73 -1.46 20.25 1.67
N ARG A 74 -2.10 19.64 2.67
CA ARG A 74 -3.14 20.31 3.46
C ARG A 74 -2.57 21.37 4.41
N THR A 75 -1.34 21.16 4.90
CA THR A 75 -0.65 22.10 5.79
C THR A 75 0.84 22.21 5.45
N ALA A 76 1.43 23.37 5.75
CA ALA A 76 2.88 23.56 5.70
C ALA A 76 3.60 23.09 6.98
N GLU A 77 2.96 22.28 7.82
CA GLU A 77 3.47 21.96 9.16
C GLU A 77 4.79 21.18 9.09
N GLY A 78 5.85 21.80 9.65
CA GLY A 78 7.22 21.30 9.64
C GLY A 78 8.00 21.56 8.35
N LEU A 79 7.37 22.12 7.31
CA LEU A 79 8.01 22.44 6.04
C LEU A 79 8.62 23.85 6.08
N VAL A 80 9.86 24.01 5.62
CA VAL A 80 10.59 25.29 5.60
C VAL A 80 11.29 25.47 4.26
N ALA A 81 10.92 26.54 3.55
CA ALA A 81 11.53 26.93 2.29
C ALA A 81 13.06 27.10 2.42
N GLY A 82 13.79 26.56 1.44
CA GLY A 82 15.25 26.54 1.40
C GLY A 82 15.94 25.56 2.36
N LYS A 83 15.19 24.84 3.22
CA LYS A 83 15.76 23.91 4.22
C LYS A 83 15.20 22.48 4.13
N THR A 84 13.90 22.33 3.91
CA THR A 84 13.28 21.00 3.82
C THR A 84 13.76 20.28 2.56
N THR A 85 14.44 19.15 2.74
CA THR A 85 14.87 18.31 1.64
C THR A 85 13.78 17.34 1.20
N VAL A 86 13.89 16.89 -0.06
CA VAL A 86 13.12 15.78 -0.62
C VAL A 86 14.03 14.57 -0.67
N ARG A 87 13.58 13.44 -0.11
CA ARG A 87 14.38 12.24 0.06
C ARG A 87 13.79 11.03 -0.66
N TYR A 88 14.67 10.18 -1.18
CA TYR A 88 14.36 8.81 -1.55
C TYR A 88 15.35 7.90 -0.84
N LYS A 89 14.88 6.95 -0.02
CA LYS A 89 15.74 6.00 0.72
C LYS A 89 16.87 6.69 1.51
N GLN A 90 16.53 7.75 2.24
CA GLN A 90 17.46 8.61 3.00
C GLN A 90 18.52 9.36 2.16
N VAL A 91 18.40 9.40 0.83
CA VAL A 91 19.24 10.22 -0.06
C VAL A 91 18.52 11.51 -0.43
N ASP A 92 19.17 12.66 -0.24
CA ASP A 92 18.63 13.97 -0.65
C ASP A 92 18.64 14.13 -2.18
N ILE A 93 17.44 14.09 -2.78
CA ILE A 93 17.20 14.18 -4.22
C ILE A 93 16.66 15.55 -4.66
N GLY A 94 16.27 16.41 -3.73
CA GLY A 94 15.74 17.74 -4.01
C GLY A 94 15.55 18.61 -2.77
N VAL A 95 15.03 19.82 -2.94
CA VAL A 95 14.79 20.80 -1.86
C VAL A 95 13.51 21.59 -2.12
N VAL A 96 12.74 21.91 -1.07
CA VAL A 96 11.61 22.83 -1.15
C VAL A 96 12.15 24.26 -1.34
N ARG A 97 11.97 24.84 -2.53
CA ARG A 97 12.36 26.22 -2.86
C ARG A 97 11.44 27.24 -2.20
N GLN A 98 10.13 27.02 -2.28
CA GLN A 98 9.10 27.98 -1.85
C GLN A 98 7.86 27.23 -1.36
N ILE A 99 7.08 27.85 -0.47
CA ILE A 99 5.80 27.33 0.00
C ILE A 99 4.80 28.48 -0.12
N ASP A 100 3.82 28.30 -1.00
CA ASP A 100 2.75 29.27 -1.26
C ASP A 100 1.41 28.73 -0.73
N LEU A 101 0.47 29.63 -0.45
CA LEU A 101 -0.91 29.26 -0.09
C LEU A 101 -1.77 29.29 -1.37
N SER A 102 -2.68 28.34 -1.54
CA SER A 102 -3.61 28.32 -2.67
C SER A 102 -4.52 29.56 -2.68
N GLU A 103 -5.05 29.92 -3.85
CA GLU A 103 -5.91 31.11 -4.02
C GLU A 103 -7.16 31.06 -3.12
N ASP A 104 -7.76 29.87 -2.99
CA ASP A 104 -8.90 29.56 -2.13
C ASP A 104 -8.52 29.33 -0.64
N ARG A 105 -7.23 29.34 -0.32
CA ARG A 105 -6.64 29.08 1.00
C ARG A 105 -6.93 27.70 1.59
N SER A 106 -7.36 26.73 0.79
CA SER A 106 -7.69 25.37 1.26
C SER A 106 -6.47 24.46 1.45
N HIS A 107 -5.35 24.76 0.79
CA HIS A 107 -4.14 23.94 0.79
C HIS A 107 -2.87 24.78 0.56
N VAL A 108 -1.70 24.19 0.78
CA VAL A 108 -0.41 24.81 0.48
C VAL A 108 0.24 24.13 -0.73
N ILE A 109 1.00 24.90 -1.51
CA ILE A 109 1.72 24.45 -2.69
C ILE A 109 3.22 24.56 -2.36
N ALA A 110 3.86 23.41 -2.16
CA ALA A 110 5.31 23.32 -1.96
C ALA A 110 5.99 23.19 -3.32
N ARG A 111 6.70 24.25 -3.73
CA ARG A 111 7.53 24.26 -4.94
C ARG A 111 8.87 23.61 -4.64
N ILE A 112 9.17 22.53 -5.32
CA ILE A 112 10.31 21.64 -5.06
C ILE A 112 11.25 21.62 -6.26
N ASP A 113 12.53 21.82 -6.00
CA ASP A 113 13.58 21.59 -6.98
C ASP A 113 14.12 20.18 -6.86
N LEU A 114 13.91 19.36 -7.88
CA LEU A 114 14.61 18.09 -8.01
C LEU A 114 16.01 18.33 -8.59
N ARG A 115 16.97 17.54 -8.13
CA ARG A 115 18.29 17.47 -8.78
C ARG A 115 18.16 16.87 -10.18
N LYS A 116 19.13 17.15 -11.05
CA LYS A 116 19.14 16.64 -12.43
C LYS A 116 19.12 15.11 -12.51
N ASP A 117 19.87 14.44 -11.65
CA ASP A 117 19.88 12.98 -11.52
C ASP A 117 18.58 12.40 -10.93
N ALA A 118 17.77 13.23 -10.27
CA ALA A 118 16.45 12.90 -9.74
C ALA A 118 15.29 13.20 -10.70
N SER A 119 15.55 13.58 -11.96
CA SER A 119 14.52 14.00 -12.94
C SER A 119 13.45 12.94 -13.28
N ASN A 120 13.63 11.69 -12.84
CA ASN A 120 12.67 10.60 -13.04
C ASN A 120 11.66 10.48 -11.87
N PHE A 121 11.92 11.12 -10.71
CA PHE A 121 10.93 11.25 -9.63
C PHE A 121 9.81 12.25 -9.96
N ALA A 122 9.87 12.91 -11.12
CA ALA A 122 8.76 13.65 -11.71
C ALA A 122 7.84 12.76 -12.58
N ALA A 123 7.89 11.43 -12.44
CA ALA A 123 6.96 10.52 -13.11
C ALA A 123 5.54 10.65 -12.55
N LYS A 124 4.53 10.53 -13.41
CA LYS A 124 3.08 10.73 -13.14
C LYS A 124 2.53 9.92 -11.96
N ASP A 125 3.07 8.74 -11.70
CA ASP A 125 2.69 7.82 -10.63
C ASP A 125 3.56 7.96 -9.36
N SER A 126 4.46 8.95 -9.31
CA SER A 126 5.27 9.24 -8.12
C SER A 126 4.40 9.78 -6.97
N ARG A 127 4.66 9.30 -5.76
CA ARG A 127 3.90 9.65 -4.55
C ARG A 127 4.80 10.41 -3.59
N PHE A 128 4.35 11.54 -3.07
CA PHE A 128 5.10 12.38 -2.12
C PHE A 128 4.36 12.45 -0.79
N TRP A 129 5.07 12.43 0.34
CA TRP A 129 4.47 12.63 1.68
C TRP A 129 5.40 13.36 2.63
N VAL A 130 4.84 14.01 3.64
CA VAL A 130 5.64 14.66 4.70
C VAL A 130 5.93 13.66 5.81
N VAL A 131 7.21 13.42 6.09
CA VAL A 131 7.67 12.69 7.28
C VAL A 131 7.86 13.70 8.42
N ARG A 132 7.04 13.53 9.47
CA ARG A 132 7.00 14.34 10.69
C ARG A 132 7.29 13.40 11.89
N PRO A 133 7.87 13.89 13.00
CA PRO A 133 8.06 13.06 14.20
C PRO A 133 6.69 12.66 14.77
N ARG A 134 6.50 11.38 15.10
CA ARG A 134 5.27 10.87 15.72
C ARG A 134 5.59 10.01 16.94
N ILE A 135 4.87 10.26 18.02
CA ILE A 135 4.85 9.42 19.22
C ILE A 135 3.49 8.72 19.24
N GLY A 136 3.48 7.41 19.02
CA GLY A 136 2.28 6.57 19.06
C GLY A 136 2.34 5.54 20.18
N THR A 137 1.20 4.91 20.46
CA THR A 137 1.10 3.78 21.41
C THR A 137 1.82 2.52 20.93
N SER A 138 2.08 2.41 19.62
CA SER A 138 2.78 1.30 18.97
C SER A 138 4.28 1.54 18.73
N GLY A 139 4.81 2.72 19.06
CA GLY A 139 6.23 3.06 18.91
C GLY A 139 6.51 4.53 18.60
N VAL A 140 7.80 4.83 18.42
CA VAL A 140 8.30 6.16 18.01
C VAL A 140 8.74 6.09 16.55
N SER A 141 8.21 6.99 15.71
CA SER A 141 8.54 7.05 14.28
C SER A 141 9.11 8.42 13.91
N GLY A 142 10.11 8.43 13.03
CA GLY A 142 10.78 9.65 12.57
C GLY A 142 11.66 10.31 13.62
N ILE A 143 12.35 9.54 14.48
CA ILE A 143 13.24 10.08 15.52
C ILE A 143 14.35 10.98 14.94
N ASP A 144 14.74 10.71 13.69
CA ASP A 144 15.74 11.44 12.88
C ASP A 144 15.31 12.88 12.60
N THR A 145 13.98 13.13 12.58
CA THR A 145 13.39 14.45 12.37
C THR A 145 13.42 15.35 13.62
N LEU A 146 13.68 14.79 14.81
CA LEU A 146 13.87 15.58 16.03
C LEU A 146 15.13 16.45 15.97
N LEU A 147 16.16 15.99 15.22
CA LEU A 147 17.40 16.72 14.98
C LEU A 147 17.41 17.42 13.61
N SER A 148 16.85 16.76 12.58
CA SER A 148 16.94 17.21 11.19
C SER A 148 15.78 18.11 10.73
N GLY A 149 14.69 18.17 11.49
CA GLY A 149 13.40 18.70 11.04
C GLY A 149 12.62 17.72 10.15
N SER A 150 11.39 18.09 9.80
CA SER A 150 10.56 17.32 8.87
C SER A 150 11.11 17.38 7.44
N TYR A 151 10.99 16.27 6.72
CA TYR A 151 11.38 16.15 5.32
C TYR A 151 10.23 15.62 4.46
N ILE A 152 10.31 15.82 3.14
CA ILE A 152 9.39 15.19 2.20
C ILE A 152 10.06 13.91 1.70
N GLU A 153 9.35 12.79 1.72
CA GLU A 153 9.81 11.54 1.11
C GLU A 153 9.01 11.27 -0.17
N VAL A 154 9.66 10.63 -1.15
CA VAL A 154 9.05 10.21 -2.41
C VAL A 154 9.09 8.70 -2.55
N ASP A 155 8.08 8.16 -3.21
CA ASP A 155 8.10 6.85 -3.85
C ASP A 155 8.11 7.07 -5.36
N GLY A 156 9.20 6.67 -6.02
CA GLY A 156 9.44 6.97 -7.42
C GLY A 156 8.55 6.15 -8.35
N GLY A 157 7.80 6.86 -9.19
CA GLY A 157 6.96 6.25 -10.22
C GLY A 157 7.75 5.47 -11.27
N LYS A 158 7.05 4.56 -11.96
CA LYS A 158 7.57 3.74 -13.07
C LYS A 158 7.03 4.23 -14.42
N SER A 159 6.19 5.26 -14.45
CA SER A 159 5.68 5.85 -15.69
C SER A 159 6.73 6.69 -16.41
N GLU A 160 6.85 6.50 -17.72
CA GLU A 160 7.63 7.39 -18.61
C GLU A 160 6.95 8.77 -18.78
N GLU A 161 5.66 8.91 -18.46
CA GLU A 161 4.96 10.18 -18.48
C GLU A 161 5.42 11.07 -17.32
N LYS A 162 6.00 12.23 -17.64
CA LYS A 162 6.37 13.23 -16.63
C LYS A 162 5.21 14.14 -16.29
N LYS A 163 5.10 14.49 -15.01
CA LYS A 163 4.13 15.44 -14.46
C LYS A 163 4.87 16.44 -13.57
N LEU A 164 4.40 17.68 -13.53
CA LEU A 164 4.97 18.74 -12.68
C LEU A 164 4.12 19.04 -11.44
N GLU A 165 2.84 18.67 -11.44
CA GLU A 165 1.89 18.93 -10.36
C GLU A 165 1.52 17.64 -9.63
N PHE A 166 1.65 17.59 -8.31
CA PHE A 166 1.35 16.41 -7.50
C PHE A 166 0.45 16.74 -6.32
N THR A 167 -0.26 15.72 -5.82
CA THR A 167 -0.99 15.77 -4.56
C THR A 167 -0.23 14.95 -3.54
N GLY A 168 0.25 15.63 -2.50
CA GLY A 168 0.97 15.02 -1.39
C GLY A 168 0.03 14.25 -0.47
N LEU A 169 0.53 13.13 0.05
CA LEU A 169 -0.14 12.31 1.05
C LEU A 169 0.25 12.80 2.44
N GLU A 170 -0.73 13.02 3.33
CA GLU A 170 -0.47 13.37 4.74
C GLU A 170 -0.07 12.16 5.60
N ILE A 171 -0.38 10.95 5.11
CA ILE A 171 -0.06 9.68 5.73
C ILE A 171 0.92 8.96 4.80
N PRO A 172 2.09 8.49 5.28
CA PRO A 172 3.01 7.73 4.46
C PRO A 172 2.31 6.47 3.93
N PRO A 173 2.55 6.07 2.67
CA PRO A 173 2.06 4.80 2.17
C PRO A 173 2.67 3.69 3.02
N VAL A 174 1.82 2.75 3.47
CA VAL A 174 2.21 1.64 4.35
C VAL A 174 3.32 0.79 3.72
N ILE A 175 3.38 0.76 2.37
CA ILE A 175 4.41 0.10 1.57
C ILE A 175 4.70 0.95 0.31
N THR A 176 5.98 1.10 0.00
CA THR A 176 6.50 1.79 -1.20
C THR A 176 6.58 0.85 -2.42
N SER A 177 6.48 1.40 -3.62
CA SER A 177 6.30 0.65 -4.88
C SER A 177 7.54 -0.11 -5.35
N ASP A 178 8.65 0.05 -4.62
CA ASP A 178 9.92 -0.64 -4.83
C ASP A 178 10.06 -1.93 -4.00
N VAL A 179 9.21 -2.13 -2.98
CA VAL A 179 9.19 -3.38 -2.20
C VAL A 179 8.61 -4.49 -3.08
N PRO A 180 9.36 -5.55 -3.41
CA PRO A 180 8.84 -6.64 -4.21
C PRO A 180 7.87 -7.50 -3.38
N GLY A 181 6.77 -7.91 -3.98
CA GLY A 181 5.73 -8.72 -3.34
C GLY A 181 4.44 -8.75 -4.17
N LYS A 182 3.36 -9.22 -3.54
CA LYS A 182 2.01 -9.22 -4.12
C LYS A 182 1.00 -8.68 -3.12
N GLU A 183 -0.03 -8.07 -3.67
CA GLU A 183 -1.23 -7.67 -2.96
C GLU A 183 -2.32 -8.73 -3.10
N PHE A 184 -3.09 -8.92 -2.03
CA PHE A 184 -4.25 -9.81 -2.00
C PHE A 184 -5.37 -9.14 -1.20
N PHE A 185 -6.61 -9.45 -1.54
CA PHE A 185 -7.77 -8.94 -0.81
C PHE A 185 -8.41 -10.07 0.00
N LEU A 186 -8.65 -9.83 1.28
CA LEU A 186 -9.35 -10.76 2.15
C LEU A 186 -10.72 -10.18 2.50
N ASN A 187 -11.78 -10.96 2.28
CA ASN A 187 -13.11 -10.63 2.74
C ASN A 187 -13.32 -11.23 4.14
N ALA A 188 -13.81 -10.42 5.07
CA ALA A 188 -14.20 -10.82 6.43
C ALA A 188 -15.60 -10.29 6.76
N ASP A 189 -16.31 -10.91 7.69
CA ASP A 189 -17.62 -10.41 8.14
C ASP A 189 -17.47 -9.12 8.97
N ASP A 190 -16.42 -9.02 9.79
CA ASP A 190 -16.02 -7.79 10.47
C ASP A 190 -14.48 -7.61 10.49
N LEU A 191 -14.03 -6.50 11.10
CA LEU A 191 -12.59 -6.14 11.19
C LEU A 191 -11.88 -6.81 12.39
N GLY A 192 -12.62 -7.34 13.35
CA GLY A 192 -12.10 -7.97 14.56
C GLY A 192 -11.12 -7.07 15.32
N SER A 193 -9.95 -7.63 15.63
CA SER A 193 -8.83 -6.91 16.26
C SER A 193 -7.78 -6.41 15.24
N LEU A 194 -8.13 -6.33 13.95
CA LEU A 194 -7.18 -6.04 12.88
C LEU A 194 -7.18 -4.54 12.55
N ASP A 195 -6.01 -4.03 12.16
CA ASP A 195 -5.82 -2.65 11.73
C ASP A 195 -4.73 -2.59 10.64
N VAL A 196 -4.55 -1.42 10.03
CA VAL A 196 -3.45 -1.16 9.10
C VAL A 196 -2.11 -1.41 9.81
N GLY A 197 -1.24 -2.20 9.18
CA GLY A 197 0.02 -2.66 9.76
C GLY A 197 -0.09 -3.97 10.57
N SER A 198 -1.29 -4.53 10.79
CA SER A 198 -1.41 -5.86 11.42
C SER A 198 -0.61 -6.91 10.65
N PRO A 199 0.19 -7.75 11.34
CA PRO A 199 1.12 -8.67 10.70
C PRO A 199 0.42 -9.85 10.02
N ILE A 200 0.99 -10.30 8.91
CA ILE A 200 0.57 -11.51 8.19
C ILE A 200 1.66 -12.57 8.33
N TYR A 201 1.25 -13.74 8.82
CA TYR A 201 2.14 -14.85 9.14
C TYR A 201 2.02 -16.02 8.17
N TYR A 202 3.17 -16.55 7.74
CA TYR A 202 3.27 -17.88 7.13
C TYR A 202 4.18 -18.73 8.00
N ARG A 203 3.70 -19.90 8.46
CA ARG A 203 4.45 -20.79 9.38
C ARG A 203 5.06 -20.04 10.59
N ARG A 204 4.30 -19.10 11.18
CA ARG A 204 4.70 -18.20 12.29
C ARG A 204 5.78 -17.14 11.97
N ILE A 205 6.19 -16.99 10.71
CA ILE A 205 7.11 -15.93 10.24
C ILE A 205 6.29 -14.75 9.69
N ASN A 206 6.60 -13.51 10.10
CA ASN A 206 5.96 -12.30 9.55
C ASN A 206 6.43 -12.06 8.10
N VAL A 207 5.53 -12.31 7.15
CA VAL A 207 5.79 -12.22 5.70
C VAL A 207 5.11 -11.02 5.03
N GLY A 208 4.20 -10.34 5.73
CA GLY A 208 3.39 -9.25 5.16
C GLY A 208 2.64 -8.46 6.22
N GLN A 209 1.77 -7.55 5.76
CA GLN A 209 0.89 -6.77 6.64
C GLN A 209 -0.38 -6.32 5.91
N ILE A 210 -1.41 -5.95 6.67
CA ILE A 210 -2.58 -5.22 6.14
C ILE A 210 -2.13 -3.82 5.73
N THR A 211 -2.49 -3.38 4.52
CA THR A 211 -2.13 -2.06 3.97
C THR A 211 -3.30 -1.09 3.96
N ALA A 212 -4.53 -1.57 3.85
CA ALA A 212 -5.76 -0.80 3.96
C ALA A 212 -6.94 -1.72 4.29
N TYR A 213 -8.08 -1.14 4.67
CA TYR A 213 -9.35 -1.83 4.72
C TYR A 213 -10.49 -0.88 4.30
N LYS A 214 -11.61 -1.45 3.85
CA LYS A 214 -12.84 -0.71 3.58
C LYS A 214 -14.06 -1.56 3.91
N LEU A 215 -15.14 -0.93 4.34
CA LEU A 215 -16.45 -1.56 4.41
C LEU A 215 -16.98 -1.78 2.98
N SER A 216 -17.66 -2.89 2.74
CA SER A 216 -18.36 -3.17 1.49
C SER A 216 -19.51 -2.17 1.25
N ASN A 217 -19.88 -1.95 -0.01
CA ASN A 217 -20.96 -1.00 -0.36
C ASN A 217 -22.34 -1.40 0.21
N ASP A 218 -22.54 -2.68 0.55
CA ASP A 218 -23.77 -3.18 1.19
C ASP A 218 -23.68 -3.18 2.73
N GLY A 219 -22.54 -2.79 3.31
CA GLY A 219 -22.33 -2.66 4.75
C GLY A 219 -22.20 -3.99 5.51
N LYS A 220 -22.04 -5.12 4.82
CA LYS A 220 -22.08 -6.46 5.42
C LYS A 220 -20.73 -7.13 5.62
N THR A 221 -19.69 -6.72 4.90
CA THR A 221 -18.37 -7.34 4.96
C THR A 221 -17.28 -6.27 4.91
N VAL A 222 -16.09 -6.60 5.40
CA VAL A 222 -14.89 -5.77 5.33
C VAL A 222 -13.94 -6.38 4.29
N GLU A 223 -13.53 -5.58 3.32
CA GLU A 223 -12.47 -5.93 2.37
C GLU A 223 -11.14 -5.39 2.91
N LEU A 224 -10.28 -6.30 3.36
CA LEU A 224 -8.92 -6.04 3.81
C LEU A 224 -7.97 -6.11 2.61
N GLN A 225 -7.24 -5.03 2.33
CA GLN A 225 -6.11 -5.06 1.40
C GLN A 225 -4.86 -5.48 2.17
N THR A 226 -4.17 -6.49 1.64
CA THR A 226 -2.98 -7.09 2.25
C THR A 226 -1.83 -7.09 1.27
N PHE A 227 -0.60 -7.03 1.79
CA PHE A 227 0.61 -7.17 1.00
C PHE A 227 1.54 -8.20 1.63
N ILE A 228 2.02 -9.13 0.81
CA ILE A 228 2.97 -10.17 1.20
C ILE A 228 4.26 -9.97 0.40
N ARG A 229 5.37 -9.84 1.13
CA ARG A 229 6.70 -9.54 0.58
C ARG A 229 7.25 -10.73 -0.20
N ALA A 230 7.97 -10.47 -1.28
CA ALA A 230 8.81 -11.48 -1.92
C ALA A 230 9.94 -11.89 -0.96
N PRO A 231 10.38 -13.17 -0.96
CA PRO A 231 9.96 -14.26 -1.83
C PRO A 231 8.83 -15.11 -1.24
N TYR A 232 8.04 -14.59 -0.28
CA TYR A 232 6.98 -15.34 0.41
C TYR A 232 5.64 -15.32 -0.33
N ASP A 233 5.43 -14.33 -1.19
CA ASP A 233 4.27 -14.16 -2.08
C ASP A 233 4.00 -15.40 -2.95
N LYS A 234 5.04 -16.18 -3.27
CA LYS A 234 4.93 -17.44 -4.03
C LYS A 234 4.19 -18.57 -3.27
N PHE A 235 4.14 -18.50 -1.94
CA PHE A 235 3.48 -19.50 -1.09
C PHE A 235 1.96 -19.29 -0.99
N VAL A 236 1.44 -18.16 -1.49
CA VAL A 236 0.00 -17.94 -1.63
C VAL A 236 -0.46 -18.64 -2.90
N THR A 237 -1.10 -19.80 -2.76
CA THR A 237 -1.72 -20.56 -3.84
C THR A 237 -3.18 -20.14 -4.08
N THR A 238 -3.78 -20.56 -5.19
CA THR A 238 -5.20 -20.28 -5.49
C THR A 238 -6.20 -20.91 -4.52
N ASP A 239 -5.79 -21.88 -3.72
CA ASP A 239 -6.57 -22.50 -2.65
C ASP A 239 -6.09 -22.11 -1.23
N ALA A 240 -5.18 -21.13 -1.12
CA ALA A 240 -4.70 -20.65 0.17
C ALA A 240 -5.87 -20.24 1.08
N ARG A 241 -5.68 -20.50 2.38
CA ARG A 241 -6.66 -20.26 3.43
C ARG A 241 -6.05 -19.32 4.45
N PHE A 242 -6.74 -18.20 4.70
CA PHE A 242 -6.32 -17.15 5.63
C PHE A 242 -7.21 -17.22 6.87
N TRP A 243 -6.64 -17.16 8.08
CA TRP A 243 -7.40 -17.13 9.33
C TRP A 243 -6.87 -16.07 10.29
N GLN A 244 -7.72 -15.63 11.21
CA GLN A 244 -7.31 -14.74 12.28
C GLN A 244 -6.28 -15.45 13.18
N ALA A 245 -5.12 -14.85 13.38
CA ALA A 245 -4.07 -15.32 14.29
C ALA A 245 -4.21 -14.70 15.70
N SER A 246 -5.30 -13.98 15.95
CA SER A 246 -5.65 -13.32 17.19
C SER A 246 -6.36 -14.25 18.15
N GLY A 247 -5.96 -14.25 19.42
CA GLY A 247 -6.72 -14.85 20.51
C GLY A 247 -6.42 -16.32 20.81
N ILE A 248 -6.96 -16.78 21.93
CA ILE A 248 -6.81 -18.13 22.45
C ILE A 248 -7.82 -19.03 21.72
N ASP A 249 -7.35 -20.02 20.95
CA ASP A 249 -8.23 -21.03 20.37
C ASP A 249 -8.69 -21.99 21.49
N VAL A 250 -9.86 -21.70 22.07
CA VAL A 250 -10.53 -22.52 23.07
C VAL A 250 -11.59 -23.36 22.36
N SER A 251 -11.18 -24.50 21.82
CA SER A 251 -12.12 -25.45 21.21
C SER A 251 -12.57 -26.50 22.23
N LEU A 252 -13.88 -26.55 22.47
CA LEU A 252 -14.53 -27.57 23.28
C LEU A 252 -15.25 -28.54 22.34
N ASN A 253 -14.68 -29.72 22.13
CA ASN A 253 -15.23 -30.74 21.25
C ASN A 253 -15.71 -31.98 22.04
N ALA A 254 -16.24 -32.98 21.35
CA ALA A 254 -16.69 -34.22 21.99
C ALA A 254 -15.54 -34.99 22.67
N SER A 255 -14.29 -34.77 22.24
CA SER A 255 -13.07 -35.36 22.77
C SER A 255 -12.56 -34.69 24.06
N GLY A 256 -13.05 -33.48 24.38
CA GLY A 256 -12.70 -32.77 25.61
C GLY A 256 -12.43 -31.27 25.42
N PHE A 257 -11.71 -30.70 26.38
CA PHE A 257 -11.23 -29.32 26.34
C PHE A 257 -9.85 -29.28 25.67
N SER A 258 -9.78 -28.68 24.48
CA SER A 258 -8.53 -28.41 23.79
C SER A 258 -8.16 -26.94 23.99
N LEU A 259 -7.07 -26.69 24.69
CA LEU A 259 -6.55 -25.35 24.96
C LEU A 259 -5.10 -25.27 24.47
N ASP A 260 -4.90 -24.67 23.30
CA ASP A 260 -3.56 -24.40 22.76
C ASP A 260 -2.91 -23.23 23.50
N THR A 261 -2.34 -23.51 24.69
CA THR A 261 -1.69 -22.52 25.57
C THR A 261 -0.37 -21.95 25.03
N GLN A 262 0.17 -22.50 23.94
CA GLN A 262 1.57 -22.33 23.51
C GLN A 262 1.95 -20.94 22.93
N SER A 263 1.15 -19.88 23.11
CA SER A 263 1.34 -18.61 22.38
C SER A 263 1.12 -17.33 23.22
N LEU A 264 1.11 -17.41 24.55
CA LEU A 264 0.91 -16.25 25.44
C LEU A 264 1.94 -15.11 25.26
N ALA A 265 3.15 -15.41 24.77
CA ALA A 265 4.18 -14.39 24.49
C ALA A 265 4.08 -13.74 23.09
N SER A 266 3.19 -14.24 22.22
CA SER A 266 3.05 -13.80 20.83
C SER A 266 1.67 -13.21 20.48
N ILE A 267 0.67 -13.33 21.37
CA ILE A 267 -0.70 -12.83 21.17
C ILE A 267 -0.92 -11.54 21.95
N VAL A 268 -0.42 -10.41 21.43
CA VAL A 268 -0.78 -9.05 21.91
C VAL A 268 -1.12 -8.10 20.77
N ALA A 269 -0.50 -8.26 19.59
CA ALA A 269 -0.72 -7.37 18.43
C ALA A 269 -1.82 -7.83 17.45
N GLY A 270 -2.40 -9.01 17.66
CA GLY A 270 -3.28 -9.68 16.69
C GLY A 270 -2.57 -9.98 15.36
N GLY A 271 -3.34 -10.42 14.36
CA GLY A 271 -2.84 -10.58 12.99
C GLY A 271 -3.60 -11.62 12.18
N ILE A 272 -3.08 -11.91 10.99
CA ILE A 272 -3.61 -12.95 10.08
C ILE A 272 -2.54 -14.01 9.90
N ALA A 273 -2.91 -15.27 9.80
CA ALA A 273 -2.03 -16.33 9.32
C ALA A 273 -2.61 -16.99 8.06
N PHE A 274 -1.78 -17.59 7.23
CA PHE A 274 -2.26 -18.40 6.11
C PHE A 274 -1.51 -19.71 5.94
N GLY A 275 -2.17 -20.62 5.23
CA GLY A 275 -1.68 -21.95 4.89
C GLY A 275 -2.41 -22.51 3.69
N ILE A 276 -2.06 -23.76 3.37
CA ILE A 276 -2.63 -24.53 2.26
C ILE A 276 -3.06 -25.90 2.81
N PRO A 277 -4.15 -26.50 2.32
CA PRO A 277 -4.50 -27.88 2.64
C PRO A 277 -3.35 -28.83 2.23
N GLU A 278 -3.10 -29.89 3.02
CA GLU A 278 -1.95 -30.79 2.78
C GLU A 278 -2.04 -31.56 1.45
N SER A 279 -3.25 -31.75 0.93
CA SER A 279 -3.55 -32.38 -0.37
C SER A 279 -3.50 -31.41 -1.56
N SER A 280 -3.14 -30.14 -1.34
CA SER A 280 -3.12 -29.11 -2.37
C SER A 280 -2.16 -29.42 -3.51
N ARG A 281 -2.63 -29.18 -4.74
CA ARG A 281 -1.82 -29.12 -5.97
C ARG A 281 -2.06 -27.80 -6.71
N ALA A 282 -2.49 -26.76 -5.98
CA ALA A 282 -2.80 -25.46 -6.54
C ALA A 282 -1.53 -24.72 -6.97
N THR A 283 -1.68 -23.88 -7.99
CA THR A 283 -0.62 -22.96 -8.43
C THR A 283 -0.62 -21.69 -7.60
N THR A 284 0.50 -20.97 -7.61
CA THR A 284 0.60 -19.65 -6.97
C THR A 284 -0.45 -18.69 -7.53
N ALA A 285 -1.14 -17.98 -6.65
CA ALA A 285 -2.17 -17.01 -6.98
C ALA A 285 -1.61 -15.81 -7.77
N ALA A 286 -2.48 -15.24 -8.61
CA ALA A 286 -2.21 -13.98 -9.31
C ALA A 286 -2.20 -12.82 -8.32
N ASN A 287 -1.49 -11.73 -8.66
CA ASN A 287 -1.57 -10.49 -7.89
C ASN A 287 -3.02 -9.96 -7.87
N HIS A 288 -3.46 -9.37 -6.77
CA HIS A 288 -4.84 -8.92 -6.52
C HIS A 288 -5.90 -10.04 -6.42
N SER A 289 -5.49 -11.29 -6.19
CA SER A 289 -6.43 -12.39 -5.93
C SER A 289 -7.22 -12.17 -4.63
N ARG A 290 -8.43 -12.72 -4.58
CA ARG A 290 -9.39 -12.56 -3.47
C ARG A 290 -9.56 -13.86 -2.70
N PHE A 291 -9.56 -13.77 -1.38
CA PHE A 291 -9.76 -14.90 -0.46
C PHE A 291 -10.74 -14.53 0.67
N ASN A 292 -11.20 -15.53 1.42
CA ASN A 292 -11.93 -15.31 2.66
C ASN A 292 -10.96 -15.37 3.84
N LEU A 293 -11.17 -14.49 4.82
CA LEU A 293 -10.58 -14.58 6.16
C LEU A 293 -11.54 -15.36 7.05
N TRP A 294 -11.05 -16.46 7.63
CA TRP A 294 -11.81 -17.32 8.55
C TRP A 294 -11.45 -16.99 10.01
N ASP A 295 -12.33 -17.32 10.95
CA ASP A 295 -12.09 -17.00 12.37
C ASP A 295 -11.01 -17.88 13.00
N SER A 296 -10.88 -19.14 12.56
CA SER A 296 -9.91 -20.09 13.11
C SER A 296 -9.18 -20.89 12.03
N LYS A 297 -8.00 -21.41 12.41
CA LYS A 297 -7.25 -22.37 11.59
C LYS A 297 -8.07 -23.64 11.31
N SER A 298 -8.81 -24.12 12.32
CA SER A 298 -9.60 -25.34 12.21
C SER A 298 -10.74 -25.22 11.20
N GLU A 299 -11.32 -24.03 11.06
CA GLU A 299 -12.36 -23.76 10.07
C GLU A 299 -11.75 -23.53 8.68
N ALA A 300 -10.70 -22.71 8.61
CA ALA A 300 -9.98 -22.38 7.37
C ALA A 300 -9.46 -23.62 6.61
N LEU A 301 -8.93 -24.61 7.34
CA LEU A 301 -8.35 -25.83 6.78
C LEU A 301 -9.34 -27.01 6.77
N LYS A 302 -10.61 -26.80 7.13
CA LYS A 302 -11.63 -27.84 7.04
C LYS A 302 -11.80 -28.26 5.57
N ASP A 303 -11.79 -29.56 5.30
CA ASP A 303 -12.13 -30.06 3.97
C ASP A 303 -13.54 -29.60 3.58
N PRO A 304 -13.77 -29.13 2.34
CA PRO A 304 -15.08 -28.67 1.91
C PRO A 304 -16.13 -29.76 2.09
N ASP A 305 -17.08 -29.48 2.99
CA ASP A 305 -18.25 -30.32 3.17
C ASP A 305 -18.99 -30.48 1.83
N GLY A 306 -19.28 -31.73 1.45
CA GLY A 306 -20.04 -32.03 0.24
C GLY A 306 -21.48 -31.53 0.32
N GLN A 307 -22.27 -31.79 -0.73
CA GLN A 307 -23.64 -31.26 -0.83
C GLN A 307 -24.49 -31.60 0.42
N PRO A 308 -24.91 -30.59 1.22
CA PRO A 308 -25.66 -30.82 2.44
C PRO A 308 -27.02 -31.45 2.14
N ARG A 309 -27.46 -32.34 3.04
CA ARG A 309 -28.80 -32.93 3.03
C ARG A 309 -29.50 -32.60 4.33
N GLY A 310 -30.65 -31.93 4.22
CA GLY A 310 -31.54 -31.71 5.35
C GLY A 310 -32.20 -33.02 5.77
N VAL A 311 -32.24 -33.28 7.08
CA VAL A 311 -32.99 -34.39 7.67
C VAL A 311 -33.86 -33.86 8.82
N ILE A 312 -35.02 -34.49 9.00
CA ILE A 312 -35.95 -34.19 10.08
C ILE A 312 -36.04 -35.44 10.96
N MET A 313 -35.85 -35.26 12.27
CA MET A 313 -35.94 -36.33 13.26
C MET A 313 -37.04 -35.99 14.26
N TYR A 314 -37.91 -36.96 14.54
CA TYR A 314 -38.97 -36.84 15.53
C TYR A 314 -38.63 -37.68 16.76
N PHE A 315 -38.79 -37.08 17.95
CA PHE A 315 -38.55 -37.75 19.22
C PHE A 315 -39.78 -37.62 20.13
N ASP A 316 -40.21 -38.75 20.71
CA ASP A 316 -41.31 -38.83 21.67
C ASP A 316 -40.86 -38.55 23.13
N HIS A 317 -39.67 -37.95 23.32
CA HIS A 317 -39.09 -37.69 24.64
C HIS A 317 -38.33 -36.36 24.71
N SER A 318 -37.97 -35.92 25.92
CA SER A 318 -37.30 -34.64 26.16
C SER A 318 -35.88 -34.60 25.58
N LEU A 319 -35.60 -33.56 24.80
CA LEU A 319 -34.28 -33.27 24.22
C LEU A 319 -33.41 -32.37 25.11
N ARG A 320 -33.64 -32.36 26.44
CA ARG A 320 -32.82 -31.59 27.38
C ARG A 320 -31.35 -32.04 27.29
N GLY A 321 -30.48 -31.08 26.96
CA GLY A 321 -29.05 -31.29 26.71
C GLY A 321 -28.66 -31.32 25.23
N LEU A 322 -29.62 -31.25 24.30
CA LEU A 322 -29.36 -31.01 22.88
C LEU A 322 -29.45 -29.50 22.59
N SER A 323 -28.48 -28.97 21.84
CA SER A 323 -28.42 -27.58 21.41
C SER A 323 -28.43 -27.45 19.89
N VAL A 324 -28.81 -26.27 19.39
CA VAL A 324 -28.49 -25.90 18.00
C VAL A 324 -26.97 -25.92 17.82
N GLY A 325 -26.50 -26.38 16.65
CA GLY A 325 -25.08 -26.61 16.39
C GLY A 325 -24.52 -27.93 16.94
N ALA A 326 -25.27 -28.70 17.73
CA ALA A 326 -24.76 -29.98 18.26
C ALA A 326 -24.36 -30.95 17.13
N PRO A 327 -23.18 -31.61 17.24
CA PRO A 327 -22.67 -32.49 16.20
C PRO A 327 -23.49 -33.78 16.08
N ILE A 328 -23.60 -34.24 14.83
CA ILE A 328 -24.24 -35.50 14.46
C ILE A 328 -23.15 -36.48 14.10
N ASP A 329 -23.02 -37.56 14.84
CA ASP A 329 -21.98 -38.57 14.63
C ASP A 329 -22.53 -39.83 13.94
N PHE A 330 -21.66 -40.46 13.18
CA PHE A 330 -21.84 -41.75 12.54
C PHE A 330 -20.64 -42.64 12.87
N MET A 331 -20.79 -43.51 13.88
CA MET A 331 -19.78 -44.51 14.25
C MET A 331 -18.40 -43.89 14.57
N GLY A 332 -18.36 -42.70 15.16
CA GLY A 332 -17.13 -41.94 15.45
C GLY A 332 -16.73 -40.91 14.38
N ILE A 333 -17.51 -40.77 13.30
CA ILE A 333 -17.32 -39.76 12.26
C ILE A 333 -18.40 -38.68 12.44
N GLU A 334 -18.01 -37.43 12.70
CA GLU A 334 -18.97 -36.32 12.60
C GLU A 334 -19.47 -36.21 11.15
N ILE A 335 -20.78 -36.33 10.94
CA ILE A 335 -21.45 -36.26 9.64
C ILE A 335 -22.32 -35.01 9.47
N GLY A 336 -22.48 -34.16 10.48
CA GLY A 336 -23.40 -33.03 10.39
C GLY A 336 -23.64 -32.29 11.70
N ASN A 337 -24.65 -31.42 11.72
CA ASN A 337 -25.02 -30.66 12.90
C ASN A 337 -26.53 -30.35 12.97
N VAL A 338 -27.04 -30.18 14.19
CA VAL A 338 -28.41 -29.72 14.44
C VAL A 338 -28.59 -28.26 13.98
N LYS A 339 -29.68 -27.97 13.28
CA LYS A 339 -30.04 -26.64 12.77
C LYS A 339 -31.17 -25.98 13.56
N SER A 340 -32.22 -26.73 13.94
CA SER A 340 -33.30 -26.21 14.78
C SER A 340 -33.91 -27.30 15.66
N ILE A 341 -34.52 -26.91 16.78
CA ILE A 341 -35.22 -27.80 17.71
C ILE A 341 -36.57 -27.15 18.03
N ASN A 342 -37.66 -27.84 17.69
CA ASN A 342 -39.03 -27.36 17.87
C ASN A 342 -39.87 -28.41 18.60
N ALA A 343 -40.98 -27.99 19.20
CA ALA A 343 -42.01 -28.88 19.73
C ALA A 343 -43.26 -28.77 18.87
N GLU A 344 -43.74 -29.90 18.35
CA GLU A 344 -44.93 -29.99 17.52
C GLU A 344 -46.02 -30.79 18.21
N PHE A 345 -47.23 -30.26 18.17
CA PHE A 345 -48.43 -30.92 18.65
C PHE A 345 -49.14 -31.61 17.48
N TYR A 346 -49.49 -32.88 17.65
CA TYR A 346 -50.26 -33.64 16.66
C TYR A 346 -51.45 -34.34 17.32
N ASN A 347 -52.34 -34.91 16.49
CA ASN A 347 -53.60 -35.52 16.93
C ASN A 347 -54.46 -34.55 17.77
N ASN A 348 -54.69 -33.34 17.23
CA ASN A 348 -55.44 -32.26 17.88
C ASN A 348 -54.96 -31.95 19.32
N TYR A 349 -53.68 -31.60 19.46
CA TYR A 349 -53.00 -31.27 20.72
C TYR A 349 -52.95 -32.38 21.78
N LYS A 350 -53.31 -33.63 21.45
CA LYS A 350 -53.27 -34.76 22.40
C LYS A 350 -51.87 -35.36 22.58
N GLN A 351 -50.96 -35.15 21.64
CA GLN A 351 -49.62 -35.73 21.66
C GLN A 351 -48.57 -34.69 21.23
N ILE A 352 -47.42 -34.69 21.90
CA ILE A 352 -46.29 -33.79 21.64
C ILE A 352 -45.15 -34.62 21.05
N ARG A 353 -44.51 -34.11 20.00
CA ARG A 353 -43.26 -34.61 19.45
C ARG A 353 -42.24 -33.48 19.37
N MET A 354 -40.99 -33.81 19.70
CA MET A 354 -39.88 -32.90 19.44
C MET A 354 -39.41 -33.09 18.00
N ARG A 355 -39.49 -32.04 17.18
CA ARG A 355 -39.00 -32.02 15.80
C ARG A 355 -37.62 -31.36 15.77
N VAL A 356 -36.62 -32.12 15.35
CA VAL A 356 -35.25 -31.64 15.16
C VAL A 356 -34.97 -31.54 13.67
N GLU A 357 -34.63 -30.35 13.20
CA GLU A 357 -34.04 -30.16 11.88
C GLU A 357 -32.53 -30.23 11.99
N ALA A 358 -31.92 -30.95 11.06
CA ALA A 358 -30.49 -31.18 11.01
C ALA A 358 -29.99 -31.10 9.57
N VAL A 359 -28.70 -30.81 9.43
CA VAL A 359 -27.98 -31.00 8.17
C VAL A 359 -26.98 -32.12 8.35
N ILE A 360 -26.89 -33.01 7.36
CA ILE A 360 -25.82 -34.00 7.24
C ILE A 360 -25.07 -33.82 5.92
N TYR A 361 -23.83 -34.29 5.89
CA TYR A 361 -22.88 -34.19 4.79
C TYR A 361 -22.49 -35.60 4.38
N PRO A 362 -23.27 -36.26 3.49
CA PRO A 362 -23.09 -37.67 3.20
C PRO A 362 -21.66 -38.00 2.72
N SER A 363 -21.02 -37.08 1.98
CA SER A 363 -19.67 -37.25 1.43
C SER A 363 -18.60 -37.64 2.45
N ARG A 364 -18.82 -37.37 3.75
CA ARG A 364 -17.90 -37.79 4.83
C ARG A 364 -17.89 -39.31 5.07
N VAL A 365 -18.83 -40.07 4.50
CA VAL A 365 -18.91 -41.54 4.60
C VAL A 365 -19.17 -42.15 3.21
N GLU A 366 -18.28 -43.04 2.77
CA GLU A 366 -18.44 -43.85 1.55
C GLU A 366 -18.88 -43.05 0.30
N ASN A 367 -18.18 -41.94 0.04
CA ASN A 367 -18.48 -41.00 -1.07
C ASN A 367 -19.92 -40.45 -1.08
N GLY A 368 -20.65 -40.57 0.04
CA GLY A 368 -22.01 -40.06 0.22
C GLY A 368 -23.15 -40.89 -0.33
N GLN A 369 -22.93 -42.16 -0.72
CA GLN A 369 -24.03 -43.02 -1.17
C GLN A 369 -24.86 -43.57 -0.01
N ALA A 370 -24.19 -44.07 1.04
CA ALA A 370 -24.81 -44.70 2.21
C ALA A 370 -25.67 -43.74 3.05
N LEU A 371 -25.23 -42.49 3.20
CA LEU A 371 -25.90 -41.49 4.06
C LEU A 371 -26.75 -40.45 3.32
N ASN A 372 -26.97 -40.60 2.01
CA ASN A 372 -27.86 -39.71 1.26
C ASN A 372 -29.33 -40.07 1.55
N PRO A 373 -30.17 -39.19 2.15
CA PRO A 373 -31.54 -39.51 2.53
C PRO A 373 -32.45 -39.94 1.36
N ASN A 374 -32.07 -39.60 0.13
CA ASN A 374 -32.79 -39.97 -1.07
C ASN A 374 -32.33 -41.30 -1.69
N SER A 375 -31.25 -41.92 -1.18
CA SER A 375 -30.76 -43.21 -1.69
C SER A 375 -31.60 -44.37 -1.17
N ASN A 376 -31.65 -45.47 -1.94
CA ASN A 376 -32.32 -46.68 -1.48
C ASN A 376 -31.57 -47.32 -0.30
N ILE A 377 -30.25 -47.14 -0.19
CA ILE A 377 -29.42 -47.63 0.92
C ILE A 377 -29.84 -46.98 2.24
N PHE A 378 -30.05 -45.66 2.26
CA PHE A 378 -30.48 -44.96 3.47
C PHE A 378 -31.89 -45.37 3.90
N LYS A 379 -32.81 -45.59 2.94
CA LYS A 379 -34.15 -46.13 3.23
C LYS A 379 -34.07 -47.54 3.79
N ASP A 380 -33.26 -48.41 3.18
CA ASP A 380 -33.05 -49.79 3.59
C ASP A 380 -32.51 -49.88 5.03
N PHE A 381 -31.55 -49.03 5.41
CA PHE A 381 -31.12 -48.89 6.80
C PHE A 381 -32.28 -48.52 7.74
N VAL A 382 -33.09 -47.52 7.39
CA VAL A 382 -34.25 -47.12 8.21
C VAL A 382 -35.32 -48.21 8.28
N GLU A 383 -35.55 -48.96 7.21
CA GLU A 383 -36.48 -50.10 7.21
C GLU A 383 -35.96 -51.24 8.09
N HIS A 384 -34.66 -51.54 8.04
CA HIS A 384 -33.96 -52.49 8.91
C HIS A 384 -33.68 -51.97 10.34
N GLY A 385 -34.36 -50.91 10.76
CA GLY A 385 -34.43 -50.48 12.16
C GLY A 385 -33.43 -49.41 12.56
N TRP A 386 -32.68 -48.80 11.62
CA TRP A 386 -31.77 -47.70 11.98
C TRP A 386 -32.53 -46.49 12.48
N ARG A 387 -32.23 -46.05 13.70
CA ARG A 387 -32.95 -44.94 14.36
C ARG A 387 -32.01 -43.89 14.91
N ALA A 388 -32.52 -42.67 14.88
CA ALA A 388 -31.99 -41.52 15.57
C ALA A 388 -31.88 -41.77 17.09
N GLN A 389 -30.69 -41.71 17.66
CA GLN A 389 -30.48 -41.80 19.11
C GLN A 389 -29.63 -40.66 19.65
N MET A 390 -30.13 -40.03 20.70
CA MET A 390 -29.42 -39.04 21.50
C MET A 390 -28.59 -39.76 22.58
N ARG A 391 -27.26 -39.80 22.43
CA ARG A 391 -26.31 -40.34 23.42
C ARG A 391 -25.60 -39.21 24.16
N THR A 392 -25.03 -39.47 25.34
CA THR A 392 -24.17 -38.46 25.98
C THR A 392 -22.78 -38.50 25.35
N GLY A 393 -22.30 -37.36 24.86
CA GLY A 393 -20.99 -37.22 24.23
C GLY A 393 -19.90 -36.93 25.26
N ASN A 394 -20.06 -35.81 25.99
CA ASN A 394 -19.08 -35.39 27.00
C ASN A 394 -19.71 -35.35 28.41
N LEU A 395 -19.19 -36.16 29.33
CA LEU A 395 -19.69 -36.27 30.71
C LEU A 395 -19.38 -35.04 31.57
N LEU A 396 -18.40 -34.21 31.18
CA LEU A 396 -17.99 -33.01 31.95
C LEU A 396 -18.90 -31.80 31.68
N THR A 397 -19.54 -31.73 30.51
CA THR A 397 -20.42 -30.60 30.12
C THR A 397 -21.87 -31.03 29.89
N GLY A 398 -22.16 -32.33 29.95
CA GLY A 398 -23.49 -32.89 29.72
C GLY A 398 -23.96 -32.83 28.26
N SER A 399 -23.08 -32.46 27.32
CA SER A 399 -23.41 -32.37 25.90
C SER A 399 -23.68 -33.75 25.30
N LYS A 400 -24.65 -33.82 24.39
CA LYS A 400 -25.14 -35.07 23.82
C LYS A 400 -24.79 -35.18 22.33
N LEU A 401 -24.20 -36.32 21.99
CA LEU A 401 -23.79 -36.71 20.64
C LEU A 401 -24.86 -37.63 20.03
N TYR A 402 -25.20 -37.42 18.77
CA TYR A 402 -26.09 -38.33 18.06
C TYR A 402 -25.32 -39.54 17.52
N SER A 403 -25.87 -40.74 17.59
CA SER A 403 -25.36 -41.89 16.81
C SER A 403 -26.57 -42.67 16.26
N PRO A 404 -26.61 -42.97 14.94
CA PRO A 404 -27.48 -44.01 14.44
C PRO A 404 -26.91 -45.37 14.87
N ARG A 405 -27.76 -46.38 14.85
CA ARG A 405 -27.47 -47.75 15.27
C ARG A 405 -28.26 -48.72 14.41
#